data_AF-A0A564TS07-F1
#
_entry.id   AF-A0A564TS07-F1
#
_cell.length_a   1.000
_cell.length_b   1.000
_cell.length_c   1.000
_cell.angle_alpha   90.00
_cell.angle_beta   90.00
_cell.angle_gamma   90.00
#
_symmetry.space_group_name_H-M   'P 1'
#
loop_
_entity.id
_entity.type
_entity.pdbx_description
1 polymer ?
#
loop_
_entity_poly.entity_id
_entity_poly.type
_entity_poly.pdbx_seq_one_letter_code
_entity_poly.pdbx_strand_id
1 'polypeptide(L)' 'MQYKVIVYYDNMEDSEQVFTNKDDAINEMHRLGVKYRNSRMYTVEMVECDG' A
#
# COMPACT_ATOMS: atom_id res chain seq x y z
N MET A 1 -10.74 -7.38 -11.04
CA MET A 1 -10.49 -6.88 -9.67
C MET A 1 -9.15 -6.18 -9.70
N GLN A 2 -9.13 -4.91 -9.34
CA GLN A 2 -7.88 -4.15 -9.19
C GLN A 2 -7.57 -4.05 -7.69
N TYR A 3 -6.30 -3.92 -7.35
CA TYR A 3 -5.83 -3.77 -5.98
C TYR A 3 -5.04 -2.47 -5.92
N LYS A 4 -5.34 -1.61 -4.96
CA LYS A 4 -4.60 -0.37 -4.73
C LYS A 4 -3.84 -0.50 -3.42
N VAL A 5 -2.53 -0.24 -3.44
CA VAL A 5 -1.73 -0.07 -2.22
C VAL A 5 -1.54 1.41 -1.99
N ILE A 6 -1.95 1.90 -0.81
CA ILE A 6 -1.87 3.30 -0.41
C ILE A 6 -0.88 3.41 0.75
N VAL A 7 0.04 4.34 0.63
CA VAL A 7 0.94 4.74 1.72
C VAL A 7 0.45 6.08 2.25
N TYR A 8 0.21 6.12 3.55
CA TYR A 8 -0.09 7.34 4.29
C TYR A 8 1.13 7.79 5.06
N TYR A 9 1.39 9.09 5.07
CA TYR A 9 2.31 9.75 5.97
C TYR A 9 1.51 10.68 6.88
N ASP A 10 1.57 10.46 8.19
CA ASP A 10 0.83 11.23 9.19
C ASP A 10 -0.67 11.35 8.87
N ASN A 11 -1.29 10.23 8.45
CA ASN A 11 -2.69 10.11 8.02
C ASN A 11 -3.05 10.90 6.75
N MET A 12 -2.07 11.37 5.98
CA MET A 12 -2.26 11.96 4.66
C MET A 12 -1.76 11.01 3.57
N GLU A 13 -2.50 10.87 2.47
CA GLU A 13 -2.09 10.05 1.33
C GLU A 13 -0.79 10.62 0.72
N ASP A 14 0.28 9.82 0.76
CA ASP A 14 1.61 10.19 0.25
C ASP A 14 1.86 9.54 -1.11
N SER A 15 1.49 8.27 -1.27
CA SER A 15 1.69 7.52 -2.50
C SER A 15 0.60 6.47 -2.69
N GLU A 16 0.08 6.36 -3.90
CA GLU A 16 -0.82 5.28 -4.30
C GLU A 16 -0.25 4.49 -5.48
N GLN A 17 -0.48 3.18 -5.47
CA GLN A 17 -0.11 2.32 -6.58
C GLN A 17 -1.20 1.30 -6.87
N VAL A 18 -1.61 1.24 -8.13
CA VAL A 18 -2.68 0.35 -8.61
C VAL A 18 -2.06 -0.86 -9.29
N PHE A 19 -2.58 -2.03 -8.93
CA PHE A 19 -2.18 -3.34 -9.41
C PHE A 19 -3.39 -4.06 -9.99
N THR A 20 -3.15 -4.88 -11.01
CA THR A 20 -4.17 -5.74 -11.63
C THR A 20 -4.19 -7.15 -11.04
N ASN A 21 -3.16 -7.52 -10.29
CA ASN A 21 -2.99 -8.82 -9.66
C ASN A 21 -2.82 -8.66 -8.13
N LYS A 22 -3.42 -9.58 -7.36
CA LYS A 22 -3.36 -9.61 -5.90
C LYS A 22 -1.95 -9.90 -5.39
N ASP A 23 -1.25 -10.82 -6.05
CA ASP A 23 0.08 -11.24 -5.61
C ASP A 23 1.10 -10.08 -5.71
N ASP A 24 1.01 -9.28 -6.77
CA ASP A 24 1.86 -8.11 -6.95
C ASP A 24 1.58 -7.03 -5.89
N ALA A 25 0.30 -6.81 -5.56
CA ALA A 25 -0.09 -5.88 -4.50
C ALA A 25 0.41 -6.34 -3.12
N ILE A 26 0.32 -7.63 -2.82
CA ILE A 26 0.82 -8.22 -1.56
C ILE A 26 2.35 -8.07 -1.48
N ASN A 27 3.07 -8.35 -2.56
CA ASN A 27 4.52 -8.22 -2.61
C ASN A 27 4.97 -6.78 -2.32
N GLU A 28 4.30 -5.78 -2.92
CA GLU A 28 4.62 -4.38 -2.65
C GLU A 28 4.21 -3.93 -1.24
N MET A 29 3.04 -4.35 -0.75
CA MET A 29 2.67 -4.09 0.65
C MET A 29 3.73 -4.62 1.62
N HIS A 30 4.26 -5.82 1.38
CA HIS A 30 5.28 -6.42 2.25
C HIS A 30 6.61 -5.66 2.18
N ARG A 31 7.03 -5.26 0.97
CA ARG A 31 8.22 -4.43 0.75
C ARG A 31 8.12 -3.09 1.46
N LEU A 32 6.98 -2.40 1.33
CA LEU A 32 6.71 -1.12 1.99
C LEU A 32 6.59 -1.27 3.51
N GLY A 33 5.97 -2.36 3.98
CA GLY A 33 5.91 -2.70 5.40
C GLY A 33 7.29 -2.85 6.03
N VAL A 34 8.26 -3.45 5.31
CA VAL A 34 9.66 -3.52 5.77
C VAL A 34 10.34 -2.15 5.74
N LYS A 35 10.16 -1.39 4.65
CA LYS A 35 10.73 -0.05 4.49
C LYS A 35 10.31 0.90 5.62
N TYR A 36 9.04 0.86 5.99
CA TYR A 36 8.44 1.76 6.97
C TYR A 36 8.24 1.17 8.36
N ARG A 37 8.72 -0.07 8.62
CA ARG A 37 8.52 -0.78 9.89
C ARG A 37 8.90 0.01 11.14
N ASN A 38 9.95 0.84 11.03
CA ASN A 38 10.44 1.67 12.13
C ASN A 38 9.87 3.09 12.13
N SER A 39 9.13 3.46 11.09
CA SER A 39 8.51 4.77 11.00
C SER A 39 7.08 4.72 11.52
N ARG A 40 6.86 5.32 12.69
CA ARG A 40 5.52 5.44 13.28
C ARG A 40 4.57 6.36 12.53
N MET A 41 5.09 7.15 11.59
CA MET A 41 4.31 8.11 10.80
C MET A 41 3.77 7.50 9.52
N TYR A 42 4.34 6.38 9.05
CA TYR A 42 3.95 5.77 7.79
C TYR A 42 3.01 4.59 8.03
N THR A 43 1.88 4.59 7.30
CA THR A 43 0.91 3.49 7.30
C THR A 43 0.76 3.00 5.87
N VAL A 44 0.65 1.68 5.69
CA VAL A 44 0.48 1.06 4.37
C VAL A 44 -0.81 0.24 4.38
N GLU A 45 -1.73 0.56 3.48
CA GLU A 45 -3.01 -0.15 3.34
C GLU A 45 -3.18 -0.70 1.93
N MET A 46 -3.88 -1.82 1.82
CA MET A 46 -4.28 -2.40 0.54
C MET A 46 -5.81 -2.35 0.45
N VAL A 47 -6.31 -1.71 -0.60
CA VAL A 47 -7.74 -1.57 -0.89
C VAL A 47 -8.05 -2.37 -2.15
N GLU A 48 -9.10 -3.20 -2.10
CA GLU A 48 -9.62 -3.87 -3.28
C GLU A 48 -10.53 -2.88 -4.04
N CYS A 49 -10.19 -2.60 -5.30
CA CYS A 49 -11.00 -1.77 -6.18
C CYS A 49 -11.82 -2.69 -7.09
N ASP A 50 -13.13 -2.71 -6.86
CA ASP A 50 -14.11 -3.15 -7.85
C ASP A 50 -14.21 -2.04 -8.90
N GLY A 51 -13.85 -2.37 -10.14
CA GLY A 51 -13.87 -1.44 -11.26
C GLY A 51 -15.28 -0.99 -11.62
#